data_AF-A0A955RJ03-F1
#
_entry.id   AF-A0A955RJ03-F1
#
_cell.length_a   1.000
_cell.length_b   1.000
_cell.length_c   1.000
_cell.angle_alpha   90.00
_cell.angle_beta   90.00
_cell.angle_gamma   90.00
#
_symmetry.space_group_name_H-M   'P 1'
#
loop_
_entity.id
_entity.type
_entity.pdbx_description
1 polymer ?
#
loop_
_entity_poly.entity_id
_entity_poly.type
_entity_poly.pdbx_seq_one_letter_code
_entity_poly.pdbx_strand_id
1 'polypeptide(L)'
;MNRKYLKYILFILSILGIILSAYLWKVQLQGEDLSIPCTTNGGCELVLTSKWSKIFGVPMSVYGFFFYAFLALLTFQRIFIEHKLIEKLTLLSIVWGIIFSVYLRYLEFAKIGAHCTWCWISVLIIVLMAIVLSIDTSSEKKS
;
A
#
# COMPACT_ATOMS: atom_id res chain seq x y z
N MET A 1 19.63 -11.00 -11.37
CA MET A 1 18.17 -11.31 -11.35
C MET A 1 17.58 -10.82 -12.66
N ASN A 2 16.91 -11.68 -13.43
CA ASN A 2 16.41 -11.30 -14.76
C ASN A 2 15.33 -10.21 -14.63
N ARG A 3 15.49 -9.06 -15.33
CA ARG A 3 14.56 -7.91 -15.33
C ARG A 3 13.10 -8.32 -15.55
N LYS A 4 12.86 -9.36 -16.36
CA LYS A 4 11.51 -9.91 -16.59
C LYS A 4 10.85 -10.40 -15.30
N TYR A 5 11.57 -11.10 -14.41
CA TYR A 5 11.00 -11.56 -13.14
C TYR A 5 10.66 -10.40 -12.20
N LEU A 6 11.50 -9.36 -12.14
CA LEU A 6 11.23 -8.16 -11.35
C LEU A 6 9.91 -7.50 -11.75
N LYS A 7 9.67 -7.33 -13.06
CA LYS A 7 8.41 -6.78 -13.60
C LYS A 7 7.20 -7.67 -13.26
N TYR A 8 7.34 -8.99 -13.35
CA TYR A 8 6.28 -9.93 -12.96
C TYR A 8 5.95 -9.89 -11.45
N ILE A 9 6.97 -9.85 -10.59
CA ILE A 9 6.79 -9.77 -9.13
C ILE A 9 6.05 -8.48 -8.77
N LEU A 10 6.46 -7.35 -9.35
CA LEU A 10 5.79 -6.06 -9.18
C LEU A 10 4.32 -6.11 -9.58
N PHE A 11 4.00 -6.74 -10.71
CA PHE A 11 2.63 -6.91 -11.18
C PHE A 11 1.78 -7.74 -10.20
N ILE A 12 2.31 -8.87 -9.72
CA ILE A 12 1.63 -9.73 -8.74
C ILE A 12 1.39 -8.98 -7.42
N LEU A 13 2.38 -8.24 -6.93
CA LEU A 13 2.23 -7.44 -5.70
C LEU A 13 1.19 -6.32 -5.86
N SER A 14 1.11 -5.69 -7.03
CA SER A 14 0.09 -4.68 -7.32
C SER A 14 -1.31 -5.27 -7.23
N ILE A 15 -1.51 -6.46 -7.81
CA ILE A 15 -2.81 -7.16 -7.75
C ILE A 15 -3.15 -7.51 -6.30
N LEU A 16 -2.19 -8.02 -5.52
CA LEU A 16 -2.39 -8.30 -4.11
C LEU A 16 -2.78 -7.04 -3.32
N GLY A 17 -2.09 -5.91 -3.55
CA GLY A 17 -2.42 -4.63 -2.93
C GLY A 17 -3.83 -4.13 -3.29
N ILE A 18 -4.26 -4.31 -4.55
CA ILE A 18 -5.62 -3.97 -4.99
C ILE A 18 -6.65 -4.88 -4.30
N ILE A 19 -6.41 -6.19 -4.23
CA ILE A 19 -7.33 -7.13 -3.57
C ILE A 19 -7.46 -6.80 -2.08
N LEU A 20 -6.35 -6.55 -1.40
CA LEU A 20 -6.36 -6.15 0.02
C LEU A 20 -7.10 -4.83 0.24
N SER A 21 -6.79 -3.80 -0.53
CA SER A 21 -7.45 -2.50 -0.38
C SER A 21 -8.94 -2.56 -0.70
N ALA A 22 -9.35 -3.34 -1.70
CA ALA A 22 -10.76 -3.60 -2.01
C ALA A 22 -11.45 -4.37 -0.87
N TYR A 23 -10.77 -5.35 -0.26
CA TYR A 23 -11.27 -6.09 0.90
C TYR A 23 -11.48 -5.16 2.10
N LEU A 24 -10.46 -4.35 2.45
CA LEU A 24 -10.56 -3.37 3.54
C LEU A 24 -11.65 -2.33 3.29
N TRP A 25 -11.80 -1.87 2.04
CA TRP A 25 -12.88 -0.94 1.69
C TRP A 25 -14.25 -1.58 1.90
N LYS A 26 -14.48 -2.81 1.45
CA LYS A 26 -15.75 -3.52 1.71
C LYS A 26 -16.03 -3.66 3.19
N VAL A 27 -15.04 -4.09 3.97
CA VAL A 27 -15.14 -4.22 5.43
C VAL A 27 -15.51 -2.89 6.08
N GLN A 28 -14.90 -1.80 5.62
CA GLN A 28 -15.16 -0.47 6.16
C GLN A 28 -16.53 0.11 5.77
N LEU A 29 -17.09 -0.33 4.63
CA LEU A 29 -18.46 0.01 4.22
C LEU A 29 -19.52 -0.78 4.98
N GLN A 30 -19.21 -2.02 5.39
CA GLN A 30 -20.15 -2.91 6.05
C GLN A 30 -20.30 -2.63 7.55
N GLY A 31 -19.44 -1.80 8.15
CA GLY A 31 -19.54 -1.45 9.56
C GLY A 31 -19.28 -2.64 10.49
N GLU A 32 -19.45 -2.42 11.79
CA GLU A 32 -19.10 -3.31 12.94
C GLU A 32 -19.61 -4.77 12.86
N ASP A 33 -20.39 -5.14 11.85
CA ASP A 33 -20.95 -6.50 11.67
C ASP A 33 -19.97 -7.53 11.09
N LEU A 34 -18.87 -7.11 10.46
CA LEU A 34 -17.79 -8.02 10.10
C LEU A 34 -16.73 -8.03 11.19
N SER A 35 -16.79 -9.06 12.04
CA SER A 35 -15.65 -9.47 12.86
C SER A 35 -14.46 -9.76 11.95
N ILE A 36 -13.61 -8.75 11.79
CA ILE A 36 -12.35 -8.90 11.07
C ILE A 36 -11.54 -9.90 11.89
N PRO A 37 -11.00 -10.98 11.28
CA PRO A 37 -10.08 -11.86 11.97
C PRO A 37 -8.81 -11.04 12.24
N CYS A 38 -8.80 -10.38 13.38
CA CYS A 38 -7.68 -9.64 13.92
C CYS A 38 -7.14 -10.42 15.10
N THR A 39 -5.85 -10.69 15.05
CA THR A 39 -5.12 -11.43 16.09
C THR A 39 -5.12 -10.72 17.45
N THR A 40 -5.52 -9.44 17.50
CA THR A 40 -5.60 -8.62 18.70
C THR A 40 -7.06 -8.25 18.98
N ASN A 41 -7.64 -8.72 20.09
CA ASN A 41 -8.98 -8.40 20.65
C ASN A 41 -9.61 -7.07 20.16
N GLY A 42 -10.22 -7.04 18.96
CA GLY A 42 -10.89 -5.84 18.42
C GLY A 42 -9.98 -4.64 18.07
N GLY A 43 -8.65 -4.79 18.07
CA GLY A 43 -7.73 -3.67 17.85
C GLY A 43 -7.83 -3.05 16.45
N CYS A 44 -8.07 -3.86 15.42
CA CYS A 44 -8.34 -3.35 14.07
C CYS A 44 -9.67 -2.61 13.98
N GLU A 45 -10.69 -3.09 14.68
CA GLU A 45 -12.02 -2.49 14.67
C GLU A 45 -11.95 -1.10 15.29
N LEU A 46 -11.28 -0.98 16.45
CA LEU A 46 -10.93 0.30 17.09
C LEU A 46 -10.19 1.26 16.14
N VAL A 47 -9.23 0.76 15.34
CA VAL A 47 -8.52 1.59 14.36
C VAL A 47 -9.47 2.04 13.24
N LEU A 48 -10.34 1.16 12.75
CA LEU A 48 -11.24 1.40 11.63
C LEU A 48 -12.46 2.28 11.97
N THR A 49 -12.97 2.21 13.20
CA THR A 49 -14.03 3.09 13.70
C THR A 49 -13.49 4.39 14.29
N SER A 50 -12.17 4.50 14.53
CA SER A 50 -11.57 5.73 15.04
C SER A 50 -11.78 6.93 14.11
N LYS A 51 -11.80 8.13 14.69
CA LYS A 51 -11.86 9.40 13.95
C LYS A 51 -10.69 9.57 12.96
N TRP A 52 -9.58 8.86 13.17
CA TRP A 52 -8.39 8.88 12.32
C TRP A 52 -8.49 7.96 11.10
N SER A 53 -9.43 7.00 11.11
CA SER A 53 -9.76 6.15 9.97
C SER A 53 -10.34 6.95 8.79
N LYS A 54 -10.88 8.15 9.05
CA LYS A 54 -11.39 9.08 8.05
C LYS A 54 -10.55 10.35 8.04
N ILE A 55 -9.67 10.47 7.06
CA ILE A 55 -8.92 11.71 6.82
C ILE A 55 -9.80 12.59 5.92
N PHE A 56 -10.16 13.80 6.38
CA PHE A 56 -11.08 14.69 5.65
C PHE A 56 -12.45 14.06 5.31
N GLY A 57 -12.93 13.11 6.13
CA GLY A 57 -14.18 12.39 5.87
C GLY A 57 -14.05 11.22 4.87
N VAL A 58 -12.87 11.05 4.26
CA VAL A 58 -12.58 9.96 3.32
C VAL A 58 -11.88 8.82 4.06
N PRO A 59 -12.38 7.57 3.95
CA PRO A 59 -11.76 6.43 4.62
C PRO A 59 -10.35 6.17 4.08
N MET A 60 -9.45 5.85 4.99
CA MET A 60 -8.04 5.59 4.71
C MET A 60 -7.82 4.47 3.68
N SER A 61 -8.74 3.51 3.62
CA SER A 61 -8.81 2.44 2.62
C SER A 61 -8.91 2.97 1.18
N VAL A 62 -9.58 4.10 0.96
CA VAL A 62 -9.68 4.74 -0.37
C VAL A 62 -8.34 5.34 -0.78
N TYR A 63 -7.63 5.99 0.13
CA TYR A 63 -6.27 6.49 -0.14
C TYR A 63 -5.32 5.35 -0.52
N GLY A 64 -5.38 4.23 0.22
CA GLY A 64 -4.62 3.02 -0.11
C GLY A 64 -4.97 2.47 -1.49
N PHE A 65 -6.26 2.35 -1.81
CA PHE A 65 -6.72 1.88 -3.12
C PHE A 65 -6.21 2.76 -4.27
N PHE A 66 -6.38 4.08 -4.18
CA PHE A 66 -5.89 5.01 -5.19
C PHE A 66 -4.37 4.95 -5.33
N PHE A 67 -3.66 4.83 -4.21
CA PHE A 67 -2.20 4.70 -4.21
C PHE A 67 -1.74 3.43 -4.94
N TYR A 68 -2.31 2.27 -4.59
CA TYR A 68 -1.98 0.99 -5.25
C TYR A 68 -2.41 0.96 -6.72
N ALA A 69 -3.57 1.52 -7.05
CA ALA A 69 -4.04 1.63 -8.42
C ALA A 69 -3.09 2.50 -9.26
N PHE A 70 -2.63 3.64 -8.72
CA PHE A 70 -1.69 4.52 -9.40
C PHE A 70 -0.33 3.84 -9.62
N LEU A 71 0.18 3.14 -8.60
CA LEU A 71 1.40 2.33 -8.70
C LEU A 71 1.29 1.18 -9.71
N ALA A 72 0.14 0.51 -9.76
CA ALA A 72 -0.13 -0.53 -10.75
C ALA A 72 -0.09 0.03 -12.17
N LEU A 73 -0.70 1.20 -12.38
CA LEU A 73 -0.73 1.87 -13.68
C LEU A 73 0.66 2.29 -14.16
N LEU A 74 1.46 2.87 -13.26
CA LEU A 74 2.85 3.26 -13.52
C LEU A 74 3.72 2.04 -13.84
N THR A 75 3.59 0.97 -13.06
CA THR A 75 4.33 -0.29 -13.27
C THR A 75 3.94 -0.93 -14.59
N PHE A 76 2.65 -0.94 -14.92
CA PHE A 76 2.13 -1.48 -16.17
C PHE A 76 2.64 -0.68 -17.38
N GLN A 77 2.60 0.65 -17.31
CA GLN A 77 3.18 1.48 -18.38
C GLN A 77 4.67 1.21 -18.58
N ARG A 78 5.42 0.95 -17.50
CA ARG A 78 6.86 0.63 -17.55
C ARG A 78 7.18 -0.72 -18.21
N ILE A 79 6.18 -1.58 -18.41
CA ILE A 79 6.30 -2.82 -19.19
C ILE A 79 6.27 -2.51 -20.69
N PHE A 80 5.44 -1.55 -21.12
CA PHE A 80 5.23 -1.22 -22.52
C PHE A 80 6.09 -0.05 -23.03
N ILE A 81 6.42 0.90 -22.16
CA ILE A 81 7.10 2.16 -22.51
C ILE A 81 8.20 2.44 -21.48
N GLU A 82 9.45 2.44 -21.93
CA GLU A 82 10.60 2.85 -21.11
C GLU A 82 10.77 4.37 -21.22
N HIS A 83 10.12 5.10 -20.31
CA HIS A 83 10.20 6.57 -20.26
C HIS A 83 10.76 7.03 -18.91
N LYS A 84 11.79 7.89 -18.93
CA LYS A 84 12.43 8.44 -17.71
C LYS A 84 11.46 9.16 -16.77
N LEU A 85 10.40 9.77 -17.33
CA LEU A 85 9.33 10.40 -16.54
C LEU A 85 8.58 9.37 -15.69
N ILE A 86 8.20 8.22 -16.26
CA ILE A 86 7.44 7.18 -15.55
C ILE A 86 8.27 6.64 -14.39
N GLU A 87 9.56 6.42 -14.60
CA GLU A 87 10.47 5.98 -13.54
C GLU A 87 10.51 7.01 -12.39
N LYS A 88 10.70 8.29 -12.72
CA LYS A 88 10.75 9.36 -11.72
C LYS A 88 9.44 9.50 -10.94
N LEU A 89 8.28 9.39 -11.61
CA LEU A 89 6.96 9.40 -10.96
C LEU A 89 6.76 8.18 -10.06
N THR A 90 7.25 7.01 -10.48
CA THR A 90 7.14 5.78 -9.68
C THR A 90 7.96 5.88 -8.41
N LEU A 91 9.20 6.37 -8.50
CA LEU A 91 10.04 6.63 -7.33
C LEU A 91 9.41 7.66 -6.39
N LEU A 92 8.88 8.77 -6.93
CA LEU A 92 8.22 9.80 -6.12
C LEU A 92 7.01 9.23 -5.37
N SER A 93 6.19 8.42 -6.04
CA SER A 93 5.02 7.77 -5.44
C SER A 93 5.43 6.86 -4.29
N ILE A 94 6.48 6.05 -4.46
CA ILE A 94 6.97 5.16 -3.39
C ILE A 94 7.45 5.95 -2.17
N VAL A 95 8.23 7.01 -2.37
CA VAL A 95 8.68 7.88 -1.27
C VAL A 95 7.49 8.44 -0.52
N TRP A 96 6.47 8.89 -1.25
CA TRP A 96 5.23 9.37 -0.67
C TRP A 96 4.50 8.28 0.13
N GLY A 97 4.42 7.06 -0.41
CA GLY A 97 3.81 5.90 0.26
C GLY A 97 4.53 5.50 1.55
N ILE A 98 5.86 5.58 1.59
CA ILE A 98 6.66 5.31 2.78
C ILE A 98 6.39 6.38 3.84
N ILE A 99 6.43 7.66 3.48
CA ILE A 99 6.13 8.77 4.40
C ILE A 99 4.72 8.61 4.97
N PHE A 100 3.74 8.33 4.11
CA PHE A 100 2.36 8.11 4.53
C PHE A 100 2.24 6.90 5.45
N SER A 101 2.91 5.78 5.15
CA SER A 101 2.90 4.58 6.00
C SER A 101 3.48 4.85 7.39
N VAL A 102 4.59 5.59 7.48
CA VAL A 102 5.19 5.99 8.77
C VAL A 102 4.24 6.89 9.56
N TYR A 103 3.60 7.84 8.90
CA TYR A 103 2.61 8.73 9.51
C TYR A 103 1.43 7.96 10.10
N LEU A 104 0.92 6.96 9.39
CA LEU A 104 -0.17 6.11 9.85
C LEU A 104 0.21 5.26 11.05
N ARG A 105 1.38 4.63 11.01
CA ARG A 105 1.95 3.89 12.16
C ARG A 105 2.11 4.78 13.38
N TYR A 106 2.52 6.03 13.18
CA TYR A 106 2.62 7.02 14.24
C TYR A 106 1.24 7.34 14.84
N LEU A 107 0.20 7.49 14.02
CA LEU A 107 -1.17 7.69 14.51
C LEU A 107 -1.70 6.48 15.29
N GLU A 108 -1.46 5.26 14.81
CA GLU A 108 -1.86 4.03 15.50
C GLU A 108 -1.27 3.97 16.92
N PHE A 109 0.04 4.21 17.05
CA PHE A 109 0.74 4.20 18.34
C PHE A 109 0.40 5.40 19.23
N ALA A 110 0.40 6.62 18.68
CA ALA A 110 0.31 7.84 19.48
C ALA A 110 -1.12 8.26 19.83
N LYS A 111 -2.13 7.85 19.04
CA LYS A 111 -3.53 8.29 19.22
C LYS A 111 -4.47 7.17 19.60
N ILE A 112 -4.34 6.00 18.99
CA ILE A 112 -5.33 4.91 19.13
C ILE A 112 -4.87 3.89 20.18
N GLY A 113 -3.56 3.66 20.30
CA GLY A 113 -3.00 2.68 21.23
C GLY A 113 -3.32 1.23 20.85
N ALA A 114 -3.78 0.99 19.62
CA ALA A 114 -4.15 -0.34 19.13
C ALA A 114 -3.31 -0.71 17.90
N HIS A 115 -3.10 -2.02 17.71
CA HIS A 115 -2.40 -2.57 16.54
C HIS A 115 -3.38 -3.21 15.57
N CYS A 116 -3.33 -2.77 14.31
CA CYS A 116 -4.06 -3.39 13.22
C CYS A 116 -3.11 -4.26 12.38
N THR A 117 -3.28 -5.58 12.45
CA THR A 117 -2.46 -6.54 11.69
C THR A 117 -2.59 -6.34 10.18
N TRP A 118 -3.78 -5.96 9.70
CA TRP A 118 -4.06 -5.69 8.28
C TRP A 118 -3.35 -4.44 7.76
N CYS A 119 -3.26 -3.39 8.58
CA CYS A 119 -2.46 -2.20 8.25
C CYS A 119 -0.99 -2.57 8.08
N TRP A 120 -0.45 -3.41 8.97
CA TRP A 120 0.93 -3.90 8.87
C TRP A 120 1.17 -4.77 7.63
N ILE A 121 0.23 -5.64 7.25
CA ILE A 121 0.30 -6.41 6.00
C ILE A 121 0.35 -5.46 4.80
N SER A 122 -0.47 -4.40 4.81
CA SER A 122 -0.47 -3.39 3.75
C SER A 122 0.88 -2.65 3.69
N VAL A 123 1.46 -2.28 4.83
CA VAL A 123 2.82 -1.69 4.88
C VAL A 123 3.86 -2.66 4.33
N LEU A 124 3.78 -3.94 4.68
CA LEU A 124 4.70 -4.96 4.20
C LEU A 124 4.68 -5.05 2.66
N ILE A 125 3.49 -4.98 2.06
CA ILE A 125 3.33 -5.03 0.60
C ILE A 125 3.97 -3.81 -0.06
N ILE A 126 3.71 -2.60 0.45
CA ILE A 126 4.35 -1.36 -0.05
C ILE A 126 5.87 -1.44 0.06
N VAL A 127 6.39 -1.90 1.19
CA VAL A 127 7.83 -2.03 1.43
C VAL A 127 8.44 -3.05 0.46
N LEU A 128 7.79 -4.20 0.26
CA LEU A 128 8.24 -5.20 -0.71
C LEU A 128 8.23 -4.62 -2.13
N MET A 129 7.19 -3.89 -2.53
CA MET A 129 7.17 -3.21 -3.83
C MET A 129 8.31 -2.20 -3.97
N ALA A 130 8.57 -1.41 -2.92
CA ALA A 130 9.65 -0.43 -2.89
C ALA A 130 11.02 -1.09 -3.05
N ILE A 131 11.26 -2.23 -2.38
CA ILE A 131 12.51 -2.99 -2.48
C ILE A 131 12.68 -3.54 -3.90
N VAL A 132 11.66 -4.19 -4.44
CA VAL A 132 11.69 -4.77 -5.80
C VAL A 132 11.98 -3.69 -6.84
N LEU A 133 11.34 -2.52 -6.72
CA LEU A 133 11.56 -1.41 -7.64
C LEU A 133 12.94 -0.78 -7.50
N SER A 134 13.46 -0.67 -6.28
CA SER A 134 14.82 -0.18 -6.01
C SER A 134 15.88 -1.08 -6.64
N ILE A 135 15.66 -2.40 -6.62
CA ILE A 135 16.54 -3.38 -7.27
C ILE A 135 16.49 -3.21 -8.80
N ASP A 136 15.29 -2.98 -9.36
CA ASP A 136 15.14 -2.74 -10.80
C ASP A 136 15.81 -1.44 -11.26
N THR A 137 15.64 -0.33 -10.53
CA THR A 137 16.35 0.94 -10.79
C THR A 137 17.86 0.81 -10.58
N SER A 138 18.31 0.01 -9.61
CA SER A 138 19.74 -0.28 -9.46
C SER A 138 20.31 -1.08 -10.64
N SER A 139 19.47 -1.82 -11.36
CA SER A 139 19.86 -2.55 -12.56
C SER A 139 19.90 -1.67 -13.82
N GLU A 140 19.12 -0.58 -13.88
CA GLU A 140 19.24 0.47 -14.91
C GLU A 140 20.62 1.11 -14.86
N LYS A 141 21.05 1.53 -13.67
CA LYS A 141 22.29 2.32 -13.49
C LYS A 141 23.58 1.57 -13.82
N LYS A 142 23.53 0.25 -13.96
CA LYS A 142 24.69 -0.62 -14.22
C LYS A 142 24.82 -1.01 -15.70
N SER A 143 23.85 -0.66 -16.55
CA SER A 143 23.88 -0.93 -17.99
C SER A 143 24.33 0.28 -18.80
#